data_AF-A0A969VUI2-F1
#
_entry.id   AF-A0A969VUI2-F1
#
_cell.length_a   1.000
_cell.length_b   1.000
_cell.length_c   1.000
_cell.angle_alpha   90.00
_cell.angle_beta   90.00
_cell.angle_gamma   90.00
#
_symmetry.space_group_name_H-M   'P 1'
#
loop_
_entity.id
_entity.type
_entity.pdbx_description
1 polymer ?
#
loop_
_entity_poly.entity_id
_entity_poly.type
_entity_poly.pdbx_seq_one_letter_code
_entity_poly.pdbx_strand_id
1 'polypeptide(L)' 'KMKGKLMYKITVAYDENAPHFTQEIADELEAHKSFASYVDWGFAMDYSTVNLFTPNGKCYTKIFYREGRKVVEK' A
#
# COMPACT_ATOMS: atom_id res chain seq x y z
N LYS A 1 25.48 1.40 -15.17
CA LYS A 1 24.20 0.90 -14.61
C LYS A 1 23.53 2.05 -13.88
N MET A 2 22.38 2.55 -14.33
CA MET A 2 21.60 3.52 -13.57
C MET A 2 21.09 2.82 -12.31
N LYS A 3 21.68 3.12 -11.15
CA LYS A 3 21.06 2.77 -9.87
C LYS A 3 19.82 3.65 -9.77
N GLY A 4 18.65 3.09 -10.08
CA GLY A 4 17.38 3.73 -9.77
C GLY A 4 17.41 4.14 -8.30
N LYS A 5 17.03 5.39 -8.02
CA LYS A 5 17.00 5.93 -6.68
C LYS A 5 16.19 4.96 -5.80
N LEU A 6 16.81 4.41 -4.76
CA LEU A 6 16.19 3.46 -3.85
C LEU A 6 15.10 4.22 -3.07
N MET A 7 13.85 4.09 -3.51
CA MET A 7 12.70 4.82 -2.97
C MET A 7 11.64 3.82 -2.49
N TYR A 8 10.96 4.20 -1.41
CA TYR A 8 9.76 3.53 -0.98
C TYR A 8 8.65 3.84 -1.98
N LYS A 9 7.79 2.87 -2.24
CA LYS A 9 6.65 3.04 -3.14
C LYS A 9 5.39 2.55 -2.47
N ILE A 10 4.39 3.41 -2.36
CA ILE A 10 3.05 3.04 -1.93
C ILE A 10 2.17 2.90 -3.16
N THR A 11 1.39 1.82 -3.25
CA THR A 11 0.37 1.64 -4.30
C THR A 11 -0.97 1.32 -3.66
N VAL A 12 -2.04 1.87 -4.23
CA VAL A 12 -3.42 1.54 -3.85
C VAL A 12 -4.16 1.00 -5.05
N ALA A 13 -4.86 -0.11 -4.87
CA ALA A 13 -5.70 -0.76 -5.86
C ALA A 13 -7.06 -1.11 -5.25
N TYR A 14 -8.13 -1.00 -6.05
CA TYR A 14 -9.48 -1.40 -5.65
C TYR A 14 -9.90 -2.66 -6.40
N ASP A 15 -10.54 -3.60 -5.71
CA ASP A 15 -11.28 -4.73 -6.31
C ASP A 15 -10.51 -5.48 -7.41
N GLU A 16 -9.26 -5.85 -7.13
CA GLU A 16 -8.34 -6.57 -8.06
C GLU A 16 -7.86 -5.80 -9.29
N ASN A 17 -8.22 -4.52 -9.41
CA ASN A 17 -7.77 -3.70 -10.53
C ASN A 17 -6.30 -3.30 -10.41
N ALA A 18 -5.74 -2.82 -11.52
CA ALA A 18 -4.42 -2.19 -11.50
C ALA A 18 -4.39 -1.02 -10.49
N PRO A 19 -3.26 -0.77 -9.82
CA PRO A 19 -3.17 0.34 -8.88
C PRO A 19 -3.49 1.67 -9.56
N HIS A 20 -4.53 2.35 -9.08
CA HIS A 20 -4.94 3.67 -9.56
C HIS A 20 -4.15 4.79 -8.90
N PHE A 21 -3.54 4.53 -7.74
CA PHE A 21 -2.70 5.48 -7.04
C PHE A 21 -1.32 4.89 -6.77
N THR A 22 -0.28 5.70 -7.00
CA THR A 22 1.11 5.39 -6.67
C THR A 22 1.79 6.63 -6.10
N GLN A 23 2.53 6.45 -5.01
CA GLN A 23 3.34 7.49 -4.38
C GLN A 23 4.75 6.97 -4.16
N GLU A 24 5.76 7.76 -4.54
CA GLU A 24 7.16 7.47 -4.27
C GLU A 24 7.66 8.37 -3.14
N ILE A 25 8.31 7.78 -2.13
CA ILE A 25 8.76 8.47 -0.93
C ILE A 25 10.23 8.09 -0.68
N ALA A 26 11.08 9.09 -0.45
CA ALA A 26 12.50 8.85 -0.23
C ALA A 26 12.83 8.48 1.23
N ASP A 27 12.07 9.03 2.17
CA ASP A 27 12.28 8.85 3.60
C ASP A 27 11.49 7.65 4.16
N GLU A 28 12.13 6.85 4.98
CA GLU A 28 11.54 5.65 5.57
C GLU A 28 10.42 6.00 6.56
N LEU A 29 10.65 6.97 7.44
CA LEU A 29 9.68 7.34 8.47
C LEU A 29 8.42 7.94 7.84
N GLU A 30 8.57 8.78 6.82
CA GLU A 30 7.47 9.31 6.04
C GLU A 30 6.70 8.21 5.30
N ALA A 31 7.40 7.25 4.68
CA ALA A 31 6.77 6.14 3.97
C ALA A 31 5.92 5.28 4.91
N HIS A 32 6.47 4.93 6.08
CA HIS A 32 5.74 4.17 7.09
C HIS A 32 4.58 4.96 7.70
N LYS A 33 4.72 6.28 7.90
CA LYS A 33 3.62 7.16 8.35
C LYS A 33 2.50 7.24 7.32
N SER A 34 2.83 7.44 6.04
CA SER A 34 1.84 7.46 4.95
C SER A 34 1.11 6.12 4.87
N PHE A 35 1.85 5.00 4.87
CA PHE A 35 1.26 3.66 4.88
C PHE A 35 0.39 3.39 6.13
N ALA A 36 0.76 3.93 7.29
CA ALA A 36 -0.02 3.82 8.52
C ALA A 36 -1.34 4.60 8.45
N SER A 37 -1.39 5.72 7.72
CA SER A 37 -2.56 6.59 7.61
C SER A 37 -3.74 5.99 6.84
N TYR A 38 -3.51 4.96 6.02
CA TYR A 38 -4.59 4.20 5.39
C TYR A 38 -5.35 3.38 6.44
N VAL A 39 -6.66 3.61 6.54
CA VAL A 39 -7.55 3.04 7.57
C VAL A 39 -8.84 2.42 7.02
N ASP A 40 -9.18 2.64 5.74
CA ASP A 40 -10.44 2.21 5.14
C ASP A 40 -10.27 1.75 3.68
N TRP A 41 -11.37 1.21 3.12
CA TRP A 41 -11.44 0.69 1.76
C TRP A 41 -11.73 1.77 0.71
N GLY A 42 -11.92 3.03 1.12
CA GLY A 42 -12.23 4.16 0.27
C GLY A 42 -13.48 3.93 -0.57
N PHE A 43 -13.31 4.03 -1.89
CA PHE A 43 -14.38 3.85 -2.88
C PHE A 43 -14.41 2.45 -3.49
N ALA A 44 -13.61 1.50 -2.97
CA ALA A 44 -13.66 0.12 -3.43
C ALA A 44 -15.05 -0.49 -3.23
N MET A 45 -15.47 -1.32 -4.18
CA MET A 45 -16.73 -2.04 -4.12
C MET A 45 -16.71 -3.16 -3.08
N ASP A 46 -15.61 -3.91 -3.03
CA ASP A 46 -15.40 -5.08 -2.19
C ASP A 46 -14.22 -4.89 -1.23
N TYR A 47 -13.05 -4.48 -1.74
CA TYR A 47 -11.86 -4.24 -0.91
C TYR A 47 -10.80 -3.34 -1.55
N SER A 48 -10.03 -2.66 -0.70
CA SER A 48 -8.84 -1.89 -1.08
C SER A 48 -7.57 -2.60 -0.65
N THR A 49 -6.60 -2.68 -1.55
CA THR A 49 -5.25 -3.20 -1.25
C THR A 49 -4.26 -2.05 -1.27
N VAL A 50 -3.57 -1.83 -0.14
CA VAL A 50 -2.49 -0.87 -0.01
C VAL A 50 -1.19 -1.63 0.17
N ASN A 51 -0.21 -1.40 -0.69
CA ASN A 51 1.12 -1.99 -0.60
C ASN A 51 2.17 -0.93 -0.33
N LEU A 52 3.12 -1.20 0.56
CA LEU A 52 4.36 -0.45 0.75
C LEU A 52 5.54 -1.31 0.31
N PHE A 53 6.14 -0.96 -0.82
CA PHE A 53 7.39 -1.54 -1.30
C PHE A 53 8.58 -0.78 -0.74
N THR A 54 9.49 -1.51 -0.12
CA THR A 54 10.76 -0.97 0.37
C THR A 54 11.86 -1.10 -0.68
N PRO A 55 12.89 -0.25 -0.63
CA PRO A 55 14.03 -0.37 -1.54
C PRO A 55 14.82 -1.68 -1.37
N ASN A 56 14.68 -2.33 -0.22
CA ASN A 56 15.32 -3.62 0.09
C ASN A 56 14.53 -4.82 -0.46
N GLY A 57 13.46 -4.58 -1.23
CA GLY A 57 12.65 -5.64 -1.86
C GLY A 57 11.57 -6.24 -0.96
N LYS A 58 11.38 -5.75 0.28
CA LYS A 58 10.24 -6.15 1.11
C LYS A 58 8.96 -5.43 0.66
N CYS A 59 7.83 -6.10 0.78
CA CYS A 59 6.50 -5.53 0.57
C CYS A 59 5.66 -5.73 1.84
N TYR A 60 5.03 -4.67 2.32
CA TYR A 60 4.01 -4.74 3.38
C TYR A 60 2.65 -4.47 2.77
N THR A 61 1.66 -5.31 3.08
CA THR A 61 0.32 -5.24 2.49
C THR A 61 -0.73 -5.04 3.57
N LYS A 62 -1.65 -4.11 3.32
CA LYS A 62 -2.89 -3.96 4.07
C LYS A 62 -4.06 -4.19 3.11
N ILE A 63 -5.05 -4.97 3.57
CA ILE A 63 -6.30 -5.18 2.85
C ILE A 63 -7.44 -4.67 3.72
N PHE A 64 -8.26 -3.78 3.16
CA PHE A 64 -9.44 -3.23 3.81
C PHE A 64 -10.68 -3.74 3.10
N TYR A 65 -11.45 -4.62 3.75
CA TYR A 65 -12.71 -5.14 3.23
C TYR A 65 -13.87 -4.20 3.56
N ARG A 66 -14.78 -4.00 2.61
CA ARG A 66 -15.98 -3.16 2.79
C ARG A 66 -16.98 -3.75 3.76
N GLU A 67 -17.17 -5.06 3.70
CA GLU A 67 -17.82 -5.78 4.78
C GLU A 67 -16.84 -5.83 5.95
N GLY A 68 -17.30 -5.57 7.19
CA GLY A 68 -16.48 -5.57 8.41
C GLY A 68 -15.80 -6.91 8.78
N ARG A 69 -15.52 -7.77 7.79
CA ARG A 69 -14.62 -8.91 7.86
C ARG A 69 -13.25 -8.40 8.27
N LYS A 70 -12.97 -8.50 9.58
CA LYS A 70 -11.61 -8.38 10.10
C LYS A 70 -10.72 -9.34 9.35
N VAL A 71 -9.63 -8.83 8.80
CA VAL A 71 -8.54 -9.66 8.29
C VAL A 71 -8.10 -10.57 9.45
N VAL A 72 -8.25 -11.87 9.29
CA VAL A 72 -7.73 -12.84 10.25
C VAL A 72 -6.23 -12.97 9.95
N GLU A 73 -5.40 -12.24 10.69
CA GLU A 73 -3.97 -12.57 10.76
C GLU A 73 -3.84 -13.91 11.51
N LYS A 74 -3.16 -14.87 10.88
CA LYS A 74 -2.96 -16.23 11.41
C LYS A 74 -1.59 -16.36 12.03
#